data_AF-A0A345RT65-F1
#
_entry.id   AF-A0A345RT65-F1
#
_cell.length_a   1.000
_cell.length_b   1.000
_cell.length_c   1.000
_cell.angle_alpha   90.00
_cell.angle_beta   90.00
_cell.angle_gamma   90.00
#
_symmetry.space_group_name_H-M   'P 1'
#
loop_
_entity.id
_entity.type
_entity.pdbx_description
1 polymer ?
#
loop_
_entity_poly.entity_id
_entity_poly.type
_entity_poly.pdbx_seq_one_letter_code
_entity_poly.pdbx_strand_id
1 'polypeptide(L)'
;MSGKPAARVTDPTACPLPGHGTNPIVSGSPNVNFDGLPAARMTDKSACGSPITGGVSSTVFINGLNAATLDSTGGHGNVVIGGSGTVIIGDTVTNAPFSGLLPMPVHFTDKLQLVNDTTGEPMPNHPYMIQRADGRMEHGVSDAGGFTHTISSHLPESIKLFLEE
;
A
#
# COMPACT_ATOMS: atom_id res chain seq x y z
N MET A 1 15.94 1.60 8.78
CA MET A 1 15.17 0.36 9.06
C MET A 1 15.58 -0.14 10.44
N SER A 2 14.62 -0.46 11.31
CA SER A 2 14.84 -0.91 12.69
C SER A 2 14.89 -2.44 12.82
N GLY A 3 15.39 -3.14 11.79
CA GLY A 3 15.44 -4.60 11.78
C GLY A 3 16.83 -5.14 12.06
N LYS A 4 16.90 -6.39 12.52
CA LYS A 4 18.13 -7.13 12.78
C LYS A 4 18.30 -8.27 11.78
N PRO A 5 19.55 -8.66 11.45
CA PRO A 5 19.83 -9.88 10.70
C PRO A 5 19.12 -11.09 11.30
N ALA A 6 18.42 -11.87 10.48
CA ALA A 6 17.79 -13.10 10.92
C ALA A 6 18.84 -14.19 11.21
N ALA A 7 18.72 -14.89 12.33
CA ALA A 7 19.63 -15.97 12.71
C ALA A 7 19.23 -17.30 12.08
N ARG A 8 20.23 -18.16 11.84
CA ARG A 8 20.08 -19.43 11.12
C ARG A 8 21.01 -20.48 11.69
N VAL A 9 20.76 -21.73 11.35
CA VAL A 9 21.73 -22.81 11.58
C VAL A 9 23.07 -22.41 10.98
N THR A 10 24.15 -22.74 11.67
CA THR A 10 25.56 -22.32 11.45
C THR A 10 25.94 -20.91 11.88
N ASP A 11 24.99 -20.00 12.12
CA ASP A 11 25.34 -18.67 12.61
C ASP A 11 25.96 -18.76 14.03
N PRO A 12 27.03 -17.98 14.32
CA PRO A 12 27.79 -18.10 15.55
C PRO A 12 27.05 -17.52 16.76
N THR A 13 27.27 -18.14 17.92
CA THR A 13 26.88 -17.62 19.23
C THR A 13 28.10 -17.56 20.16
N ALA A 14 28.21 -16.52 20.97
CA ALA A 14 29.29 -16.35 21.95
C ALA A 14 28.80 -16.78 23.33
N CYS A 15 29.31 -17.90 23.85
CA CYS A 15 28.90 -18.45 25.15
C CYS A 15 29.90 -18.07 26.26
N PRO A 16 29.43 -17.44 27.36
CA PRO A 16 30.31 -16.96 28.43
C PRO A 16 30.80 -18.07 29.37
N LEU A 17 30.19 -19.26 29.33
CA LEU A 17 30.62 -20.38 30.18
C LEU A 17 32.06 -20.81 29.85
N PRO A 18 32.92 -21.02 30.87
CA PRO A 18 34.30 -21.47 30.66
C PRO A 18 34.38 -22.71 29.78
N GLY A 19 35.24 -22.67 28.75
CA GLY A 19 35.44 -23.77 27.80
C GLY A 19 34.39 -23.89 26.70
N HIS A 20 33.32 -23.08 26.70
CA HIS A 20 32.33 -23.12 25.62
C HIS A 20 32.75 -22.24 24.43
N GLY A 21 33.04 -20.96 24.66
CA GLY A 21 33.47 -20.04 23.59
C GLY A 21 32.42 -19.85 22.49
N THR A 22 32.89 -19.60 21.25
CA THR A 22 32.01 -19.39 20.10
C THR A 22 31.56 -20.71 19.48
N ASN A 23 30.25 -20.89 19.34
CA ASN A 23 29.64 -22.11 18.82
C ASN A 23 28.51 -21.79 17.83
N PRO A 24 28.30 -22.60 16.77
CA PRO A 24 27.19 -22.38 15.85
C PRO A 24 25.84 -22.74 16.47
N ILE A 25 24.76 -22.17 15.94
CA ILE A 25 23.41 -22.70 16.08
C ILE A 25 23.32 -24.04 15.30
N VAL A 26 22.79 -25.09 15.93
CA VAL A 26 22.78 -26.46 15.39
C VAL A 26 21.38 -27.05 15.19
N SER A 27 20.33 -26.34 15.60
CA SER A 27 18.95 -26.68 15.25
C SER A 27 18.23 -25.46 14.69
N GLY A 28 17.20 -25.71 13.89
CA GLY A 28 16.43 -24.67 13.23
C GLY A 28 15.07 -25.19 12.80
N SER A 29 14.38 -24.38 12.00
CA SER A 29 13.13 -24.78 11.34
C SER A 29 13.32 -26.03 10.47
N PRO A 30 12.37 -26.97 10.46
CA PRO A 30 12.44 -28.13 9.57
C PRO A 30 12.19 -27.79 8.09
N ASN A 31 11.64 -26.61 7.78
CA ASN A 31 11.14 -26.31 6.44
C ASN A 31 11.15 -24.82 6.04
N VAL A 32 11.70 -23.93 6.88
CA VAL A 32 11.89 -22.52 6.54
C VAL A 32 13.38 -22.24 6.52
N ASN A 33 13.86 -21.75 5.37
CA ASN A 33 15.27 -21.46 5.15
C ASN A 33 15.46 -19.96 4.90
N PHE A 34 16.55 -19.41 5.45
CA PHE A 34 17.06 -18.08 5.14
C PHE A 34 18.42 -18.23 4.46
N ASP A 35 18.55 -17.75 3.23
CA ASP A 35 19.70 -17.99 2.33
C ASP A 35 20.17 -19.46 2.30
N GLY A 36 19.22 -20.38 2.18
CA GLY A 36 19.49 -21.82 2.07
C GLY A 36 19.72 -22.55 3.39
N LEU A 37 19.91 -21.85 4.52
CA LEU A 37 20.11 -22.47 5.83
C LEU A 37 18.82 -22.44 6.66
N PRO A 38 18.52 -23.48 7.47
CA PRO A 38 17.35 -23.48 8.34
C PRO A 38 17.29 -22.25 9.26
N ALA A 39 16.14 -21.57 9.30
CA ALA A 39 15.94 -20.41 10.15
C ALA A 39 15.98 -20.79 11.64
N ALA A 40 16.72 -20.04 12.46
CA ALA A 40 16.78 -20.26 13.90
C ALA A 40 15.60 -19.56 14.60
N ARG A 41 15.09 -20.21 15.64
CA ARG A 41 13.89 -19.77 16.37
C ARG A 41 14.11 -19.90 17.87
N MET A 42 13.17 -19.39 18.64
CA MET A 42 13.10 -19.70 20.06
C MET A 42 13.12 -21.22 20.27
N THR A 43 13.82 -21.67 21.31
CA THR A 43 14.11 -23.09 21.66
C THR A 43 15.17 -23.80 20.82
N ASP A 44 15.57 -23.26 19.66
CA ASP A 44 16.66 -23.83 18.88
C ASP A 44 18.01 -23.70 19.62
N LYS A 45 18.91 -24.68 19.45
CA LYS A 45 20.10 -24.84 20.29
C LYS A 45 21.38 -24.42 19.59
N SER A 46 22.31 -23.87 20.38
CA SER A 46 23.73 -23.78 20.01
C SER A 46 24.45 -25.11 20.24
N ALA A 47 25.59 -25.33 19.58
CA ALA A 47 26.37 -26.57 19.73
C ALA A 47 26.81 -26.84 21.18
N CYS A 48 26.93 -25.80 22.00
CA CYS A 48 27.19 -25.90 23.44
C CYS A 48 25.97 -26.35 24.28
N GLY A 49 24.85 -26.70 23.63
CA GLY A 49 23.63 -27.21 24.24
C GLY A 49 22.62 -26.14 24.68
N SER A 50 23.01 -24.87 24.72
CA SER A 50 22.17 -23.76 25.15
C SER A 50 21.01 -23.50 24.17
N PRO A 51 19.73 -23.54 24.60
CA PRO A 51 18.61 -23.13 23.78
C PRO A 51 18.52 -21.61 23.69
N ILE A 52 18.02 -21.08 22.58
CA ILE A 52 17.64 -19.66 22.45
C ILE A 52 16.39 -19.42 23.31
N THR A 53 16.48 -18.46 24.23
CA THR A 53 15.47 -18.19 25.26
C THR A 53 14.97 -16.74 25.25
N GLY A 54 15.69 -15.81 24.63
CA GLY A 54 15.35 -14.39 24.66
C GLY A 54 15.95 -13.59 23.50
N GLY A 55 15.68 -12.28 23.47
CA GLY A 55 16.13 -11.39 22.38
C GLY A 55 15.64 -11.81 20.99
N VAL A 56 14.55 -12.57 20.93
CA VAL A 56 13.88 -13.02 19.71
C VAL A 56 12.85 -11.98 19.25
N SER A 57 12.42 -12.05 17.99
CA SER A 57 11.38 -11.15 17.46
C SER A 57 10.08 -11.29 18.25
N SER A 58 9.40 -10.17 18.52
CA SER A 58 8.10 -10.15 19.20
C SER A 58 6.91 -10.29 18.24
N THR A 59 7.13 -10.09 16.93
CA THR A 59 6.06 -10.06 15.92
C THR A 59 6.19 -11.13 14.83
N VAL A 60 7.38 -11.67 14.61
CA VAL A 60 7.65 -12.66 13.55
C VAL A 60 7.79 -14.06 14.16
N PHE A 61 6.92 -14.97 13.71
CA PHE A 61 6.90 -16.36 14.14
C PHE A 61 7.19 -17.28 12.94
N ILE A 62 8.05 -18.28 13.16
CA ILE A 62 8.41 -19.32 12.19
C ILE A 62 8.02 -20.66 12.79
N ASN A 63 7.09 -21.36 12.13
CA ASN A 63 6.44 -22.56 12.67
C ASN A 63 5.91 -22.40 14.11
N GLY A 64 5.32 -21.24 14.41
CA GLY A 64 4.74 -20.96 15.73
C GLY A 64 5.74 -20.57 16.82
N LEU A 65 7.04 -20.46 16.52
CA LEU A 65 8.07 -20.02 17.45
C LEU A 65 8.65 -18.68 16.99
N ASN A 66 8.93 -17.78 17.92
CA ASN A 66 9.52 -16.47 17.62
C ASN A 66 10.85 -16.62 16.85
N ALA A 67 11.02 -15.85 15.79
CA ALA A 67 12.24 -15.87 14.99
C ALA A 67 13.44 -15.35 15.78
N ALA A 68 14.56 -16.05 15.71
CA ALA A 68 15.81 -15.58 16.30
C ALA A 68 16.51 -14.60 15.33
N THR A 69 17.22 -13.64 15.90
CA THR A 69 17.95 -12.60 15.17
C THR A 69 19.33 -12.40 15.80
N LEU A 70 20.16 -11.55 15.19
CA LEU A 70 21.34 -11.01 15.85
C LEU A 70 20.96 -10.46 17.24
N ASP A 71 21.80 -10.74 18.24
CA ASP A 71 21.60 -10.45 19.67
C ASP A 71 20.52 -11.28 20.38
N SER A 72 19.90 -12.28 19.74
CA SER A 72 19.09 -13.25 20.49
C SER A 72 19.96 -13.95 21.54
N THR A 73 19.39 -14.20 22.72
CA THR A 73 20.10 -14.73 23.88
C THR A 73 19.69 -16.16 24.17
N GLY A 74 20.64 -16.98 24.60
CA GLY A 74 20.40 -18.35 25.03
C GLY A 74 20.48 -18.55 26.55
N GLY A 75 20.05 -19.72 27.01
CA GLY A 75 19.95 -20.05 28.43
C GLY A 75 21.27 -20.05 29.21
N HIS A 76 22.41 -20.28 28.56
CA HIS A 76 23.75 -20.11 29.14
C HIS A 76 24.22 -18.64 29.20
N GLY A 77 23.37 -17.69 28.80
CA GLY A 77 23.74 -16.28 28.61
C GLY A 77 24.52 -16.04 27.31
N ASN A 78 24.57 -17.02 26.40
CA ASN A 78 25.21 -16.84 25.10
C ASN A 78 24.41 -15.89 24.21
N VAL A 79 25.09 -15.17 23.34
CA VAL A 79 24.47 -14.20 22.42
C VAL A 79 24.70 -14.66 20.98
N VAL A 80 23.68 -14.62 20.14
CA VAL A 80 23.83 -14.80 18.70
C VAL A 80 24.59 -13.60 18.12
N ILE A 81 25.76 -13.83 17.54
CA ILE A 81 26.70 -12.80 17.06
C ILE A 81 26.86 -12.80 15.53
N GLY A 82 25.98 -13.49 14.81
CA GLY A 82 25.90 -13.48 13.36
C GLY A 82 24.48 -13.73 12.86
N GLY A 83 24.25 -13.49 11.58
CA GLY A 83 22.94 -13.65 10.95
C GLY A 83 23.02 -13.47 9.43
N SER A 84 21.87 -13.57 8.75
CA SER A 84 21.73 -13.34 7.31
C SER A 84 22.08 -11.91 6.91
N GLY A 85 22.79 -11.75 5.79
CA GLY A 85 23.07 -10.44 5.19
C GLY A 85 21.91 -9.86 4.37
N THR A 86 20.87 -10.66 4.11
CA THR A 86 19.80 -10.38 3.14
C THR A 86 18.40 -10.49 3.75
N VAL A 87 18.25 -11.22 4.85
CA VAL A 87 17.00 -11.37 5.59
C VAL A 87 17.06 -10.56 6.87
N ILE A 88 16.29 -9.48 6.91
CA ILE A 88 16.22 -8.53 8.03
C ILE A 88 14.83 -8.61 8.68
N ILE A 89 14.78 -8.90 9.98
CA ILE A 89 13.56 -9.01 10.76
C ILE A 89 13.41 -7.78 11.65
N GLY A 90 12.28 -7.09 11.55
CA GLY A 90 11.94 -5.93 12.39
C GLY A 90 10.67 -6.17 13.21
N ASP A 91 10.65 -5.62 14.42
CA ASP A 91 9.51 -5.74 15.34
C ASP A 91 8.56 -4.52 15.29
N THR A 92 8.92 -3.48 14.53
CA THR A 92 8.15 -2.24 14.44
C THR A 92 7.73 -1.95 13.01
N VAL A 93 6.53 -1.41 12.85
CA VAL A 93 6.01 -0.97 11.56
C VAL A 93 6.37 0.50 11.36
N THR A 94 6.96 0.84 10.22
CA THR A 94 7.15 2.21 9.78
C THR A 94 6.24 2.48 8.60
N ASN A 95 5.14 3.20 8.83
CA ASN A 95 4.21 3.55 7.76
C ASN A 95 4.86 4.56 6.83
N ALA A 96 4.74 4.34 5.52
CA ALA A 96 5.09 5.36 4.55
C ALA A 96 4.16 6.58 4.75
N PRO A 97 4.68 7.82 4.65
CA PRO A 97 3.82 8.99 4.62
C PRO A 97 2.91 8.88 3.39
N PHE A 98 1.60 8.91 3.60
CA PHE A 98 0.64 9.00 2.50
C PHE A 98 0.20 10.46 2.35
N SER A 99 0.17 10.95 1.12
CA SER A 99 -0.62 12.12 0.77
C SER A 99 -1.87 11.60 0.05
N GLY A 100 -3.05 12.04 0.47
CA GLY A 100 -4.30 11.62 -0.16
C GLY A 100 -4.31 11.95 -1.66
N LEU A 101 -5.14 11.23 -2.42
CA LEU A 101 -5.39 11.60 -3.81
C LEU A 101 -6.05 12.98 -3.86
N LEU A 102 -5.62 13.83 -4.78
CA LEU A 102 -6.39 15.03 -5.11
C LEU A 102 -7.73 14.59 -5.72
N PRO A 103 -8.84 15.29 -5.43
CA PRO A 103 -10.11 15.03 -6.09
C PRO A 103 -9.92 15.12 -7.61
N MET A 104 -10.44 14.13 -8.36
CA MET A 104 -10.51 14.29 -9.82
C MET A 104 -11.47 15.45 -10.15
N PRO A 105 -11.12 16.34 -11.09
CA PRO A 105 -12.07 17.33 -11.59
C PRO A 105 -13.27 16.59 -12.22
N VAL A 106 -14.44 16.66 -11.59
CA VAL A 106 -15.68 16.20 -12.20
C VAL A 106 -16.17 17.33 -13.10
N HIS A 107 -16.25 17.08 -14.40
CA HIS A 107 -16.87 17.98 -15.34
C HIS A 107 -18.32 17.54 -15.57
N PHE A 108 -19.27 18.34 -15.09
CA PHE A 108 -20.66 18.22 -15.51
C PHE A 108 -20.75 18.69 -16.95
N THR A 109 -21.19 17.80 -17.84
CA THR A 109 -21.24 18.07 -19.27
C THR A 109 -22.61 17.68 -19.81
N ASP A 110 -23.25 18.59 -20.54
CA ASP A 110 -24.59 18.32 -21.11
C ASP A 110 -24.81 19.08 -22.43
N LYS A 111 -25.81 18.66 -23.21
CA LYS A 111 -26.36 19.39 -24.34
C LYS A 111 -27.87 19.15 -24.40
N LEU A 112 -28.63 20.21 -24.67
CA LEU A 112 -30.08 20.16 -24.80
C LEU A 112 -30.47 19.93 -26.27
N GLN A 113 -31.54 19.17 -26.53
CA GLN A 113 -32.13 19.03 -27.85
C GLN A 113 -33.36 19.93 -27.98
N LEU A 114 -33.38 20.74 -29.04
CA LEU A 114 -34.53 21.54 -29.44
C LEU A 114 -35.47 20.64 -30.25
N VAL A 115 -36.72 20.55 -29.83
CA VAL A 115 -37.77 19.79 -30.51
C VAL A 115 -38.99 20.67 -30.71
N ASN A 116 -39.72 20.41 -31.78
CA ASN A 116 -40.98 21.08 -32.04
C ASN A 116 -42.07 20.47 -31.15
N ASP A 117 -42.75 21.30 -30.35
CA ASP A 117 -43.76 20.84 -29.39
C ASP A 117 -44.99 20.16 -30.04
N THR A 118 -45.25 20.43 -31.32
CA THR A 118 -46.40 19.85 -32.03
C THR A 118 -46.04 18.52 -32.71
N THR A 119 -44.86 18.45 -33.34
CA THR A 119 -44.46 17.28 -34.14
C THR A 119 -43.54 16.33 -33.39
N GLY A 120 -42.87 16.79 -32.33
CA GLY A 120 -41.79 16.06 -31.65
C GLY A 120 -40.48 15.99 -32.43
N GLU A 121 -40.44 16.55 -33.63
CA GLU A 121 -39.27 16.48 -34.51
C GLU A 121 -38.17 17.47 -34.07
N PRO A 122 -36.88 17.14 -34.28
CA PRO A 122 -35.79 18.05 -33.99
C PRO A 122 -35.91 19.38 -34.72
N MET A 123 -35.46 20.47 -34.09
CA MET A 123 -35.39 21.79 -34.69
C MET A 123 -33.94 22.12 -35.07
N PRO A 124 -33.47 21.75 -36.28
CA PRO A 124 -32.11 22.04 -36.72
C PRO A 124 -31.93 23.49 -37.16
N ASN A 125 -30.70 24.00 -37.06
CA ASN A 125 -30.31 25.35 -37.47
C ASN A 125 -31.15 26.46 -36.85
N HIS A 126 -31.62 26.25 -35.62
CA HIS A 126 -32.47 27.20 -34.91
C HIS A 126 -31.65 27.98 -33.88
N PRO A 127 -31.72 29.32 -33.86
CA PRO A 127 -30.97 30.13 -32.91
C PRO A 127 -31.53 29.99 -31.50
N TYR A 128 -30.63 30.00 -30.52
CA TYR A 128 -30.98 29.85 -29.12
C TYR A 128 -29.96 30.56 -28.23
N MET A 129 -30.37 30.82 -26.98
CA MET A 129 -29.52 31.36 -25.94
C MET A 129 -29.62 30.51 -24.67
N ILE A 130 -28.49 30.24 -24.04
CA ILE A 130 -28.40 29.60 -22.73
C ILE A 130 -27.94 30.62 -21.68
N GLN A 131 -28.70 30.74 -20.60
CA GLN A 131 -28.30 31.47 -19.40
C GLN A 131 -27.72 30.49 -18.38
N ARG A 132 -26.47 30.74 -17.99
CA ARG A 132 -25.75 30.07 -16.90
C ARG A 132 -26.27 30.48 -15.53
N ALA A 133 -25.96 29.71 -14.49
CA ALA A 133 -26.36 30.05 -13.13
C ALA A 133 -25.72 31.35 -12.62
N ASP A 134 -24.55 31.72 -13.15
CA ASP A 134 -23.86 32.98 -12.87
C ASP A 134 -24.42 34.19 -13.65
N GLY A 135 -25.42 33.96 -14.50
CA GLY A 135 -26.04 34.97 -15.35
C GLY A 135 -25.37 35.19 -16.71
N ARG A 136 -24.27 34.50 -17.02
CA ARG A 136 -23.64 34.54 -18.35
C ARG A 136 -24.60 34.02 -19.41
N MET A 137 -24.66 34.71 -20.55
CA MET A 137 -25.47 34.34 -21.70
C MET A 137 -24.58 33.77 -22.82
N GLU A 138 -24.96 32.62 -23.36
CA GLU A 138 -24.27 31.93 -24.45
C GLU A 138 -25.23 31.67 -25.61
N HIS A 139 -24.92 32.24 -26.76
CA HIS A 139 -25.75 32.15 -27.96
C HIS A 139 -25.23 31.01 -28.85
N GLY A 140 -26.11 30.37 -29.59
CA GLY A 140 -25.76 29.32 -30.52
C GLY A 140 -26.85 29.05 -31.53
N VAL A 141 -26.55 28.14 -32.45
CA VAL A 141 -27.48 27.62 -33.44
C VAL A 141 -27.46 26.10 -33.34
N SER A 142 -28.63 25.47 -33.28
CA SER A 142 -28.73 24.01 -33.10
C SER A 142 -28.16 23.25 -34.30
N ASP A 143 -27.59 22.07 -34.04
CA ASP A 143 -27.05 21.20 -35.08
C ASP A 143 -28.15 20.50 -35.90
N ALA A 144 -27.76 19.65 -36.85
CA ALA A 144 -28.71 18.91 -37.69
C ALA A 144 -29.66 17.98 -36.89
N GLY A 145 -29.27 17.58 -35.69
CA GLY A 145 -30.10 16.80 -34.76
C GLY A 145 -30.86 17.67 -33.76
N GLY A 146 -30.85 19.00 -33.92
CA GLY A 146 -31.48 19.94 -33.00
C GLY A 146 -30.71 20.15 -31.70
N PHE A 147 -29.47 19.68 -31.56
CA PHE A 147 -28.73 19.85 -30.31
C PHE A 147 -28.05 21.22 -30.21
N THR A 148 -28.08 21.77 -29.00
CA THR A 148 -27.23 22.87 -28.57
C THR A 148 -25.75 22.44 -28.47
N HIS A 149 -24.85 23.43 -28.45
CA HIS A 149 -23.45 23.23 -28.11
C HIS A 149 -23.28 22.62 -26.72
N THR A 150 -22.19 21.88 -26.53
CA THR A 150 -21.90 21.22 -25.26
C THR A 150 -21.48 22.19 -24.17
N ILE A 151 -22.17 22.10 -23.05
CA ILE A 151 -21.92 22.82 -21.82
C ILE A 151 -20.94 22.04 -20.97
N SER A 152 -20.00 22.72 -20.30
CA SER A 152 -19.17 22.09 -19.27
C SER A 152 -19.00 22.99 -18.03
N SER A 153 -19.11 22.41 -16.84
CA SER A 153 -18.88 23.07 -15.56
C SER A 153 -18.19 22.15 -14.56
N HIS A 154 -17.40 22.72 -13.65
CA HIS A 154 -16.79 21.99 -12.53
C HIS A 154 -17.75 21.74 -11.36
N LEU A 155 -18.94 22.35 -11.39
CA LEU A 155 -19.99 22.22 -10.38
C LEU A 155 -21.35 21.98 -11.06
N PRO A 156 -22.28 21.28 -10.40
CA PRO A 156 -23.63 21.18 -10.91
C PRO A 156 -24.26 22.57 -10.94
N GLU A 157 -24.85 22.95 -12.07
CA GLU A 157 -25.52 24.23 -12.24
C GLU A 157 -26.88 24.08 -12.91
N SER A 158 -27.78 25.01 -12.62
CA SER A 158 -29.04 25.15 -13.35
C SER A 158 -28.84 26.11 -14.52
N ILE A 159 -29.25 25.68 -15.70
CA ILE A 159 -29.24 26.50 -16.92
C ILE A 159 -30.68 26.80 -17.35
N LYS A 160 -30.85 27.91 -18.06
CA LYS A 160 -32.11 28.22 -18.75
C LYS A 160 -31.84 28.33 -20.24
N LEU A 161 -32.69 27.69 -21.03
CA LEU A 161 -32.65 27.75 -22.48
C LEU A 161 -33.78 28.65 -22.98
N PHE A 162 -33.44 29.55 -23.90
CA PHE A 162 -34.36 30.44 -24.58
C PHE A 162 -34.22 30.21 -26.08
N LEU A 163 -35.35 30.13 -26.79
CA LEU A 163 -35.38 30.14 -28.24
C LEU A 163 -35.33 31.60 -28.72
N GLU A 164 -34.57 31.85 -29.78
CA GLU A 164 -34.50 33.17 -30.41
C GLU A 164 -35.31 33.15 -31.71
N GLU A 165 -35.88 34.30 -32.08
CA GLU A 165 -36.65 34.47 -33.32
C GLU A 165 -35.77 34.63 -34.56
#